data_AF-A0A2V6VMU6-F1
#
_entry.id   AF-A0A2V6VMU6-F1
#
_cell.length_a   1.000
_cell.length_b   1.000
_cell.length_c   1.000
_cell.angle_alpha   90.00
_cell.angle_beta   90.00
_cell.angle_gamma   90.00
#
_symmetry.space_group_name_H-M   'P 1'
#
loop_
_entity.id
_entity.type
_entity.pdbx_description
1 polymer ?
#
loop_
_entity_poly.entity_id
_entity_poly.type
_entity_poly.pdbx_seq_one_letter_code
_entity_poly.pdbx_strand_id
1 'polypeptide(L)'
;MFTPGPTAAADATVENVWRALREAPWGATFEEWTRRGAAASCERFRSNGGSSTADEEWAYRCRGDDADVVREWFFYIFPGAPPAPRFEQLRARIPTPVSAPPDGPEALLASRHRALAERISALYGSGEHPEPVTVREFGSASWRDIVRWRANALEIVLYMDAPPSGPSYLGLLARHIALLTAITEEWRELETSRMPPSAEWVATQLAVLLGKELHTAFPDYRALLARAVENPTDSAVQAKVYALVLELLKAAKAHNAQRPALLLAADHLASHLGSQDERSPEWDARRRALRIDGLTWHWSQLGASWFYAHDLLWRIWKEYPASPWGERAFVRLLDLGWDTSVGCRKGSDQFREVIRQGEAFLARRPMSPARAEVKFLVAQSYETWWSLSQASREDQYADPARYQDGATTARQKAIAVYKDVLGLVPTGPPSTYARRVLPRLGLGFPTNQRRFFCVYD
;
A
#
# COMPACT_ATOMS: atom_id res chain seq x y z
N MET A 1 21.28 -43.69 -41.94
CA MET A 1 19.89 -43.59 -41.42
C MET A 1 19.98 -43.16 -39.97
N PHE A 2 19.74 -41.87 -39.72
CA PHE A 2 19.55 -41.36 -38.36
C PHE A 2 18.09 -41.63 -38.00
N THR A 3 17.87 -42.54 -37.04
CA THR A 3 16.58 -42.69 -36.37
C THR A 3 16.28 -41.38 -35.62
N PRO A 4 15.16 -40.70 -35.89
CA PRO A 4 14.70 -39.61 -35.04
C PRO A 4 14.43 -40.19 -33.66
N GLY A 5 15.00 -39.57 -32.62
CA GLY A 5 14.63 -39.89 -31.24
C GLY A 5 13.12 -39.72 -31.03
N PRO A 6 12.52 -40.45 -30.08
CA PRO A 6 11.10 -40.35 -29.81
C PRO A 6 10.78 -38.89 -29.46
N THR A 7 9.93 -38.27 -30.26
CA THR A 7 9.27 -37.01 -29.93
C THR A 7 8.63 -37.22 -28.56
N ALA A 8 9.11 -36.50 -27.55
CA ALA A 8 8.59 -36.59 -26.19
C ALA A 8 7.06 -36.51 -26.25
N ALA A 9 6.37 -37.56 -25.80
CA ALA A 9 4.93 -37.49 -25.61
C ALA A 9 4.65 -36.20 -24.81
N ALA A 10 3.82 -35.33 -25.37
CA ALA A 10 3.62 -34.00 -24.81
C ALA A 10 3.10 -34.17 -23.38
N ASP A 11 3.89 -33.74 -22.40
CA ASP A 11 3.50 -33.76 -21.00
C ASP A 11 2.18 -32.98 -20.89
N ALA A 12 1.10 -33.69 -20.54
CA ALA A 12 -0.24 -33.14 -20.53
C ALA A 12 -0.35 -31.92 -19.59
N THR A 13 0.47 -31.86 -18.53
CA THR A 13 0.51 -30.72 -17.60
C THR A 13 1.15 -29.50 -18.26
N VAL A 14 2.23 -29.69 -19.03
CA VAL A 14 2.87 -28.62 -19.81
C VAL A 14 1.94 -28.11 -20.90
N GLU A 15 1.29 -29.01 -21.63
CA GLU A 15 0.28 -28.64 -22.64
C GLU A 15 -0.88 -27.85 -22.06
N ASN A 16 -1.33 -28.24 -20.87
CA ASN A 16 -2.44 -27.57 -20.19
C ASN A 16 -2.07 -26.13 -19.83
N VAL A 17 -0.93 -25.91 -19.18
CA VAL A 17 -0.44 -24.56 -18.82
C VAL A 17 -0.18 -23.73 -20.08
N TRP A 18 0.47 -24.33 -21.10
CA TRP A 18 0.74 -23.66 -22.36
C TRP A 18 -0.55 -23.22 -23.08
N ARG A 19 -1.56 -24.09 -23.15
CA ARG A 19 -2.86 -23.77 -23.73
C ARG A 19 -3.53 -22.62 -22.99
N ALA A 20 -3.53 -22.67 -21.65
CA ALA A 20 -4.12 -21.63 -20.82
C ALA A 20 -3.48 -20.25 -21.06
N LEU A 21 -2.16 -20.18 -21.23
CA LEU A 21 -1.45 -18.94 -21.59
C LEU A 21 -1.77 -18.48 -23.02
N ARG A 22 -1.70 -19.39 -23.99
CA ARG A 22 -1.84 -19.07 -25.42
C ARG A 22 -3.26 -18.62 -25.79
N GLU A 23 -4.25 -19.23 -25.17
CA GLU A 23 -5.68 -18.99 -25.46
C GLU A 23 -6.33 -18.00 -24.49
N ALA A 24 -5.53 -17.46 -23.55
CA ALA A 24 -5.94 -16.43 -22.61
C ALA A 24 -6.55 -15.23 -23.33
N PRO A 25 -7.82 -14.88 -23.06
CA PRO A 25 -8.46 -13.72 -23.68
C PRO A 25 -8.11 -12.45 -22.91
N TRP A 26 -6.84 -12.05 -22.97
CA TRP A 26 -6.31 -10.88 -22.26
C TRP A 26 -7.15 -9.63 -22.51
N GLY A 27 -7.46 -8.89 -21.44
CA GLY A 27 -8.29 -7.69 -21.48
C GLY A 27 -9.79 -7.93 -21.65
N ALA A 28 -10.25 -9.17 -21.85
CA ALA A 28 -11.68 -9.50 -21.86
C ALA A 28 -12.31 -9.19 -20.51
N THR A 29 -13.54 -8.69 -20.53
CA THR A 29 -14.31 -8.47 -19.30
C THR A 29 -14.65 -9.80 -18.64
N PHE A 30 -14.88 -9.77 -17.32
CA PHE A 30 -15.33 -10.94 -16.56
C PHE A 30 -16.59 -11.59 -17.16
N GLU A 31 -17.54 -10.78 -17.65
CA GLU A 31 -18.77 -11.26 -18.31
C GLU A 31 -18.51 -11.90 -19.69
N GLU A 32 -17.57 -11.36 -20.47
CA GLU A 32 -17.15 -11.98 -21.74
C GLU A 32 -16.41 -13.30 -21.50
N TRP A 33 -15.57 -13.36 -20.47
CA TRP A 33 -14.81 -14.56 -20.12
C TRP A 33 -15.72 -15.69 -19.62
N THR A 34 -16.63 -15.39 -18.68
CA THR A 34 -17.56 -16.39 -18.12
C THR A 34 -18.52 -16.95 -19.17
N ARG A 35 -18.99 -16.13 -20.13
CA ARG A 35 -19.85 -16.59 -21.24
C ARG A 35 -19.20 -17.65 -22.13
N ARG A 36 -17.87 -17.74 -22.16
CA ARG A 36 -17.16 -18.77 -22.93
C ARG A 36 -17.20 -20.16 -22.27
N GLY A 37 -17.81 -20.28 -21.10
CA GLY A 37 -18.01 -21.58 -20.42
C GLY A 37 -16.74 -22.12 -19.76
N ALA A 38 -15.84 -21.24 -19.28
CA ALA A 38 -14.68 -21.67 -18.52
C ALA A 38 -15.13 -22.38 -17.23
N ALA A 39 -14.76 -23.66 -17.07
CA ALA A 39 -15.04 -24.42 -15.86
C ALA A 39 -14.10 -23.95 -14.73
N ALA A 40 -14.53 -22.95 -13.97
CA ALA A 40 -13.77 -22.40 -12.85
C ALA A 40 -14.70 -21.94 -11.72
N SER A 41 -14.24 -22.09 -10.49
CA SER A 41 -14.87 -21.47 -9.32
C SER A 41 -14.39 -20.04 -9.22
N CYS A 42 -15.29 -19.07 -9.21
CA CYS A 42 -14.93 -17.65 -9.13
C CYS A 42 -15.36 -17.05 -7.80
N GLU A 43 -14.44 -16.32 -7.18
CA GLU A 43 -14.70 -15.50 -6.01
C GLU A 43 -14.60 -14.02 -6.36
N ARG A 44 -15.47 -13.24 -5.74
CA ARG A 44 -15.41 -11.78 -5.76
C ARG A 44 -14.47 -11.31 -4.66
N PHE A 45 -13.66 -10.31 -4.95
CA PHE A 45 -12.75 -9.71 -3.99
C PHE A 45 -13.50 -9.24 -2.74
N ARG A 46 -12.93 -9.57 -1.58
CA ARG A 46 -13.35 -9.08 -0.26
C ARG A 46 -12.15 -8.43 0.40
N SER A 47 -12.39 -7.36 1.15
CA SER A 47 -11.32 -6.72 1.90
C SER A 47 -10.82 -7.69 2.98
N ASN A 48 -9.52 -7.90 3.07
CA ASN A 48 -8.91 -8.80 4.05
C ASN A 48 -7.94 -8.06 4.98
N GLY A 49 -7.82 -6.74 4.86
CA GLY A 49 -6.88 -5.93 5.64
C GLY A 49 -5.40 -6.12 5.24
N GLY A 50 -5.13 -6.93 4.21
CA GLY A 50 -3.80 -7.07 3.61
C GLY A 50 -3.33 -5.82 2.88
N SER A 51 -2.22 -5.91 2.15
CA SER A 51 -1.68 -4.75 1.44
C SER A 51 -2.65 -4.31 0.31
N SER A 52 -2.47 -3.07 -0.15
CA SER A 52 -3.31 -2.45 -1.19
C SER A 52 -2.47 -2.10 -2.42
N THR A 53 -1.57 -3.00 -2.80
CA THR A 53 -0.81 -2.85 -4.04
C THR A 53 -1.68 -3.19 -5.24
N ALA A 54 -1.32 -2.64 -6.40
CA ALA A 54 -2.11 -2.77 -7.63
C ALA A 54 -2.36 -4.24 -8.03
N ASP A 55 -1.44 -5.15 -7.72
CA ASP A 55 -1.54 -6.59 -7.96
C ASP A 55 -2.40 -7.36 -6.94
N GLU A 56 -2.60 -6.80 -5.75
CA GLU A 56 -3.49 -7.35 -4.71
C GLU A 56 -4.94 -6.82 -4.82
N GLU A 57 -5.14 -5.69 -5.51
CA GLU A 57 -6.47 -5.12 -5.78
C GLU A 57 -7.20 -5.80 -6.94
N TRP A 58 -7.25 -7.14 -7.00
CA TRP A 58 -8.11 -7.82 -7.97
C TRP A 58 -9.61 -7.61 -7.62
N ALA A 59 -10.49 -7.89 -8.58
CA ALA A 59 -11.95 -7.77 -8.48
C ALA A 59 -12.61 -9.14 -8.47
N TYR A 60 -12.16 -10.04 -9.35
CA TYR A 60 -12.50 -11.46 -9.32
C TYR A 60 -11.24 -12.30 -9.41
N ARG A 61 -11.22 -13.41 -8.67
CA ARG A 61 -10.27 -14.50 -8.84
C ARG A 61 -11.06 -15.73 -9.23
N CYS A 62 -10.77 -16.31 -10.38
CA CYS A 62 -11.32 -17.59 -10.79
C CYS A 62 -10.24 -18.65 -10.67
N ARG A 63 -10.61 -19.84 -10.21
CA ARG A 63 -9.70 -20.95 -10.00
C ARG A 63 -10.23 -22.19 -10.70
N GLY A 64 -9.34 -22.87 -11.42
CA GLY A 64 -9.61 -24.12 -12.10
C GLY A 64 -8.54 -25.14 -11.73
N ASP A 65 -8.97 -26.23 -11.11
CA ASP A 65 -8.10 -27.33 -10.69
C ASP A 65 -8.29 -28.51 -11.66
N ASP A 66 -7.25 -28.82 -12.42
CA ASP A 66 -7.12 -30.12 -13.09
C ASP A 66 -6.12 -30.97 -12.27
N ALA A 67 -6.19 -32.30 -12.33
CA ALA A 67 -5.53 -33.23 -11.39
C ALA A 67 -4.08 -32.86 -10.99
N ASP A 68 -3.27 -32.34 -11.92
CA ASP A 68 -1.87 -31.96 -11.68
C ASP A 68 -1.55 -30.48 -12.04
N VAL A 69 -2.58 -29.64 -12.25
CA VAL A 69 -2.39 -28.23 -12.63
C VAL A 69 -3.44 -27.35 -11.96
N VAL A 70 -2.96 -26.37 -11.22
CA VAL A 70 -3.80 -25.29 -10.67
C VAL A 70 -3.67 -24.07 -11.58
N ARG A 71 -4.79 -23.48 -12.00
CA ARG A 71 -4.82 -22.21 -12.74
C ARG A 71 -5.69 -21.20 -12.00
N GLU A 72 -5.22 -19.96 -11.99
CA GLU A 72 -5.93 -18.83 -11.39
C GLU A 72 -5.96 -17.65 -12.38
N TRP A 73 -7.16 -17.14 -12.66
CA TRP A 73 -7.40 -15.98 -13.51
C TRP A 73 -7.84 -14.81 -12.65
N PHE A 74 -7.11 -13.70 -12.74
CA PHE A 74 -7.36 -12.51 -11.95
C PHE A 74 -7.87 -11.38 -12.84
N PHE A 75 -8.98 -10.80 -12.40
CA PHE A 75 -9.64 -9.70 -13.07
C PHE A 75 -9.44 -8.41 -12.29
N TYR A 76 -9.01 -7.34 -12.95
CA TYR A 76 -8.72 -6.05 -12.30
C TYR A 76 -9.60 -4.95 -12.88
N ILE A 77 -9.78 -3.89 -12.11
CA ILE A 77 -10.54 -2.70 -12.52
C ILE A 77 -9.56 -1.53 -12.54
N PHE A 78 -9.13 -1.17 -13.74
CA PHE A 78 -8.29 0.01 -13.98
C PHE A 78 -9.10 1.12 -14.66
N PRO A 79 -8.59 2.36 -14.70
CA PRO A 79 -9.21 3.45 -15.46
C PRO A 79 -9.44 3.07 -16.93
N GLY A 80 -10.65 3.27 -17.44
CA GLY A 80 -11.06 2.95 -18.82
C GLY A 80 -12.56 3.23 -19.05
N ALA A 81 -13.01 3.25 -20.31
CA ALA A 81 -14.40 3.52 -20.66
C ALA A 81 -15.03 2.36 -21.48
N PRO A 82 -16.10 1.70 -20.97
CA PRO A 82 -16.60 1.75 -19.60
C PRO A 82 -15.66 1.03 -18.61
N PRO A 83 -15.61 1.44 -17.32
CA PRO A 83 -14.93 0.68 -16.29
C PRO A 83 -15.53 -0.72 -16.16
N ALA A 84 -14.70 -1.76 -16.21
CA ALA A 84 -15.12 -3.14 -16.06
C ALA A 84 -13.97 -3.99 -15.48
N PRO A 85 -14.28 -5.07 -14.74
CA PRO A 85 -13.29 -6.07 -14.36
C PRO A 85 -12.78 -6.80 -15.60
N ARG A 86 -11.48 -6.69 -15.89
CA ARG A 86 -10.84 -7.27 -17.09
C ARG A 86 -9.77 -8.26 -16.70
N PHE A 87 -9.59 -9.29 -17.51
CA PHE A 87 -8.58 -10.32 -17.29
C PHE A 87 -7.17 -9.77 -17.55
N GLU A 88 -6.41 -9.55 -16.48
CA GLU A 88 -5.09 -8.92 -16.56
C GLU A 88 -3.96 -9.78 -16.00
N GLN A 89 -4.26 -10.88 -15.30
CA GLN A 89 -3.22 -11.78 -14.79
C GLN A 89 -3.65 -13.25 -14.75
N LEU A 90 -2.78 -14.12 -15.25
CA LEU A 90 -2.88 -15.58 -15.16
C LEU A 90 -1.77 -16.08 -14.23
N ARG A 91 -2.13 -16.98 -13.31
CA ARG A 91 -1.18 -17.82 -12.59
C ARG A 91 -1.46 -19.28 -12.92
N ALA A 92 -0.40 -20.06 -13.12
CA ALA A 92 -0.50 -21.51 -13.20
C ALA A 92 0.58 -22.15 -12.35
N ARG A 93 0.25 -23.28 -11.70
CA ARG A 93 1.19 -24.05 -10.88
C ARG A 93 1.08 -25.53 -11.25
N ILE A 94 2.23 -26.14 -11.49
CA ILE A 94 2.39 -27.59 -11.63
C ILE A 94 3.12 -28.08 -10.37
N PRO A 95 2.40 -28.60 -9.37
CA PRO A 95 3.04 -29.15 -8.18
C PRO A 95 3.87 -30.38 -8.52
N THR A 96 4.84 -30.67 -7.65
CA THR A 96 5.49 -31.98 -7.66
C THR A 96 4.44 -33.08 -7.38
N PRO A 97 4.36 -34.15 -8.18
CA PRO A 97 3.47 -35.27 -7.89
C PRO A 97 3.78 -35.89 -6.53
N VAL A 98 2.75 -36.15 -5.72
CA VAL A 98 2.88 -36.79 -4.39
C VAL A 98 3.54 -38.18 -4.50
N SER A 99 3.41 -38.84 -5.65
CA SER A 99 3.96 -40.17 -5.94
C SER A 99 5.34 -40.16 -6.60
N ALA A 100 6.01 -39.01 -6.72
CA ALA A 100 7.34 -38.95 -7.34
C ALA A 100 8.41 -39.64 -6.47
N PRO A 101 9.37 -40.39 -7.05
CA PRO A 101 10.47 -40.99 -6.30
C PRO A 101 11.32 -39.90 -5.62
N PRO A 102 11.92 -40.15 -4.45
CA PRO A 102 12.65 -39.14 -3.66
C PRO A 102 13.75 -38.40 -4.43
N ASP A 103 14.41 -39.06 -5.36
CA ASP A 103 15.60 -38.54 -6.07
C ASP A 103 15.29 -37.90 -7.44
N GLY A 104 14.00 -37.82 -7.84
CA GLY A 104 13.59 -37.36 -9.18
C GLY A 104 12.61 -36.17 -9.31
N PRO A 105 12.06 -35.53 -8.25
CA PRO A 105 11.00 -34.55 -8.42
C PRO A 105 11.50 -33.21 -8.98
N GLU A 106 12.68 -32.76 -8.56
CA GLU A 106 13.29 -31.54 -9.10
C GLU A 106 13.70 -31.71 -10.58
N ALA A 107 14.24 -32.87 -10.95
CA ALA A 107 14.59 -33.17 -12.34
C ALA A 107 13.35 -33.18 -13.25
N LEU A 108 12.22 -33.70 -12.76
CA LEU A 108 10.94 -33.65 -13.49
C LEU A 108 10.45 -32.22 -13.68
N LEU A 109 10.45 -31.39 -12.61
CA LEU A 109 10.08 -29.98 -12.71
C LEU A 109 11.01 -29.21 -13.65
N ALA A 110 12.32 -29.45 -13.59
CA ALA A 110 13.29 -28.84 -14.50
C ALA A 110 13.09 -29.26 -15.97
N SER A 111 12.69 -30.51 -16.21
CA SER A 111 12.31 -30.98 -17.56
C SER A 111 11.05 -30.27 -18.06
N ARG A 112 10.02 -30.15 -17.22
CA ARG A 112 8.78 -29.42 -17.53
C ARG A 112 9.02 -27.93 -17.76
N HIS A 113 9.90 -27.34 -16.94
CA HIS A 113 10.32 -25.95 -17.06
C HIS A 113 10.96 -25.70 -18.44
N ARG A 114 11.94 -26.52 -18.85
CA ARG A 114 12.57 -26.41 -20.18
C ARG A 114 11.56 -26.55 -21.31
N ALA A 115 10.70 -27.57 -21.26
CA ALA A 115 9.68 -27.80 -22.28
C ALA A 115 8.70 -26.62 -22.43
N LEU A 116 8.30 -25.99 -21.31
CA LEU A 116 7.43 -24.83 -21.33
C LEU A 116 8.17 -23.56 -21.81
N ALA A 117 9.41 -23.35 -21.36
CA ALA A 117 10.26 -22.25 -21.79
C ALA A 117 10.54 -22.28 -23.31
N GLU A 118 10.77 -23.46 -23.88
CA GLU A 118 10.94 -23.64 -25.33
C GLU A 118 9.69 -23.21 -26.12
N ARG A 119 8.50 -23.58 -25.65
CA ARG A 119 7.22 -23.21 -26.29
C ARG A 119 6.93 -21.72 -26.18
N ILE A 120 7.15 -21.14 -25.01
CA ILE A 120 7.00 -19.70 -24.80
C ILE A 120 8.00 -18.97 -25.71
N SER A 121 9.25 -19.42 -25.76
CA SER A 121 10.27 -18.76 -26.57
C SER A 121 10.01 -18.88 -28.07
N ALA A 122 9.42 -19.99 -28.52
CA ALA A 122 9.01 -20.16 -29.91
C ALA A 122 7.96 -19.13 -30.36
N LEU A 123 7.11 -18.64 -29.44
CA LEU A 123 6.07 -17.65 -29.76
C LEU A 123 6.47 -16.21 -29.42
N TYR A 124 7.23 -16.01 -28.34
CA TYR A 124 7.51 -14.68 -27.78
C TYR A 124 8.99 -14.26 -27.89
N GLY A 125 9.84 -15.08 -28.51
CA GLY A 125 11.28 -14.82 -28.65
C GLY A 125 12.09 -15.27 -27.42
N SER A 126 13.38 -14.95 -27.39
CA SER A 126 14.26 -15.38 -26.29
C SER A 126 13.85 -14.75 -24.96
N GLY A 127 13.85 -15.55 -23.90
CA GLY A 127 13.64 -15.08 -22.52
C GLY A 127 14.92 -14.48 -21.93
N GLU A 128 14.76 -13.60 -20.96
CA GLU A 128 15.82 -13.08 -20.10
C GLU A 128 15.78 -13.74 -18.71
N HIS A 129 16.90 -13.70 -17.98
CA HIS A 129 17.04 -14.28 -16.64
C HIS A 129 17.19 -13.16 -15.60
N PRO A 130 16.08 -12.60 -15.08
CA PRO A 130 16.14 -11.51 -14.13
C PRO A 130 16.50 -11.99 -12.72
N GLU A 131 17.07 -11.08 -11.93
CA GLU A 131 17.17 -11.25 -10.48
C GLU A 131 15.75 -11.29 -9.85
N PRO A 132 15.50 -12.15 -8.84
CA PRO A 132 14.15 -12.35 -8.29
C PRO A 132 13.49 -11.07 -7.76
N VAL A 133 14.28 -10.15 -7.19
CA VAL A 133 13.81 -8.85 -6.68
C VAL A 133 13.21 -7.96 -7.79
N THR A 134 13.63 -8.14 -9.04
CA THR A 134 13.17 -7.30 -10.15
C THR A 134 11.84 -7.75 -10.74
N VAL A 135 11.30 -8.89 -10.30
CA VAL A 135 10.00 -9.41 -10.74
C VAL A 135 8.84 -8.64 -10.10
N ARG A 136 9.05 -8.06 -8.91
CA ARG A 136 8.04 -7.27 -8.18
C ARG A 136 6.73 -8.05 -8.01
N GLU A 137 6.85 -9.23 -7.39
CA GLU A 137 5.75 -10.11 -7.05
C GLU A 137 5.95 -10.61 -5.62
N PHE A 138 4.87 -10.71 -4.84
CA PHE A 138 4.96 -11.21 -3.49
C PHE A 138 5.50 -12.65 -3.46
N GLY A 139 6.51 -12.89 -2.62
CA GLY A 139 7.17 -14.20 -2.51
C GLY A 139 8.21 -14.48 -3.59
N SER A 140 8.51 -13.55 -4.52
CA SER A 140 9.49 -13.80 -5.57
C SER A 140 10.92 -14.04 -5.07
N ALA A 141 11.23 -13.66 -3.83
CA ALA A 141 12.55 -13.85 -3.22
C ALA A 141 12.98 -15.32 -3.12
N SER A 142 12.05 -16.29 -3.07
CA SER A 142 12.37 -17.72 -3.05
C SER A 142 12.43 -18.37 -4.43
N TRP A 143 12.12 -17.62 -5.49
CA TRP A 143 12.02 -18.17 -6.84
C TRP A 143 13.40 -18.47 -7.42
N ARG A 144 13.48 -19.59 -8.15
CA ARG A 144 14.67 -20.11 -8.80
C ARG A 144 14.41 -20.33 -10.29
N ASP A 145 15.48 -20.42 -11.07
CA ASP A 145 15.44 -20.69 -12.52
C ASP A 145 14.51 -19.74 -13.28
N ILE A 146 14.47 -18.46 -12.89
CA ILE A 146 13.52 -17.50 -13.44
C ILE A 146 13.86 -17.22 -14.90
N VAL A 147 12.84 -17.30 -15.75
CA VAL A 147 12.87 -16.85 -17.15
C VAL A 147 11.72 -15.88 -17.38
N ARG A 148 12.02 -14.73 -17.97
CA ARG A 148 11.04 -13.67 -18.25
C ARG A 148 10.99 -13.36 -19.74
N TRP A 149 9.78 -13.17 -20.26
CA TRP A 149 9.52 -12.69 -21.61
C TRP A 149 8.68 -11.42 -21.54
N ARG A 150 8.96 -10.45 -22.41
CA ARG A 150 8.16 -9.23 -22.58
C ARG A 150 7.85 -9.05 -24.06
N ALA A 151 6.61 -9.32 -24.43
CA ALA A 151 6.17 -9.26 -25.82
C ALA A 151 4.66 -9.04 -25.90
N ASN A 152 4.19 -8.35 -26.95
CA ASN A 152 2.76 -8.20 -27.27
C ASN A 152 1.88 -7.79 -26.07
N ALA A 153 2.32 -6.76 -25.32
CA ALA A 153 1.62 -6.25 -24.13
C ALA A 153 1.54 -7.22 -22.94
N LEU A 154 2.32 -8.31 -22.94
CA LEU A 154 2.43 -9.27 -21.85
C LEU A 154 3.83 -9.27 -21.26
N GLU A 155 3.88 -9.46 -19.94
CA GLU A 155 5.04 -10.01 -19.25
C GLU A 155 4.70 -11.44 -18.83
N ILE A 156 5.55 -12.39 -19.17
CA ILE A 156 5.43 -13.80 -18.77
C ILE A 156 6.67 -14.14 -17.96
N VAL A 157 6.48 -14.75 -16.81
CA VAL A 157 7.54 -15.19 -15.90
C VAL A 157 7.31 -16.68 -15.61
N LEU A 158 8.30 -17.49 -15.93
CA LEU A 158 8.37 -18.90 -15.57
C LEU A 158 9.43 -19.06 -14.49
N TYR A 159 9.12 -19.84 -13.45
CA TYR A 159 10.00 -19.99 -12.30
C TYR A 159 9.75 -21.32 -11.59
N MET A 160 10.75 -21.79 -10.86
CA MET A 160 10.58 -22.85 -9.86
C MET A 160 10.54 -22.23 -8.46
N ASP A 161 9.71 -22.76 -7.58
CA ASP A 161 9.64 -22.32 -6.20
C ASP A 161 9.62 -23.53 -5.26
N ALA A 162 10.26 -23.37 -4.11
CA ALA A 162 10.37 -24.37 -3.05
C ALA A 162 10.04 -23.67 -1.73
N PRO A 163 8.74 -23.42 -1.47
CA PRO A 163 8.34 -22.67 -0.30
C PRO A 163 8.76 -23.40 1.00
N PRO A 164 9.05 -22.68 2.10
CA PRO A 164 9.45 -23.30 3.37
C PRO A 164 8.41 -24.30 3.92
N SER A 165 7.15 -24.11 3.54
CA SER A 165 6.05 -25.04 3.83
C SER A 165 5.40 -25.47 2.51
N GLY A 166 5.44 -26.77 2.22
CA GLY A 166 4.81 -27.37 1.04
C GLY A 166 5.80 -27.93 0.02
N PRO A 167 5.29 -28.66 -0.99
CA PRO A 167 6.12 -29.23 -2.05
C PRO A 167 6.59 -28.16 -3.04
N SER A 168 7.76 -28.40 -3.65
CA SER A 168 8.23 -27.61 -4.79
C SER A 168 7.24 -27.64 -5.95
N TYR A 169 7.18 -26.56 -6.72
CA TYR A 169 6.32 -26.47 -7.89
C TYR A 169 6.96 -25.63 -9.02
N LEU A 170 6.51 -25.88 -10.25
CA LEU A 170 6.76 -25.01 -11.40
C LEU A 170 5.64 -23.97 -11.48
N GLY A 171 6.00 -22.70 -11.43
CA GLY A 171 5.07 -21.57 -11.51
C GLY A 171 5.17 -20.84 -12.85
N LEU A 172 4.03 -20.42 -13.37
CA LEU A 172 3.91 -19.45 -14.46
C LEU A 172 3.06 -18.28 -13.99
N LEU A 173 3.59 -17.06 -14.12
CA LEU A 173 2.90 -15.81 -13.91
C LEU A 173 2.88 -15.04 -15.23
N ALA A 174 1.71 -14.68 -15.73
CA ALA A 174 1.58 -13.80 -16.89
C ALA A 174 0.72 -12.59 -16.53
N ARG A 175 1.20 -11.39 -16.87
CA ARG A 175 0.57 -10.10 -16.58
C ARG A 175 0.40 -9.29 -17.86
N HIS A 176 -0.78 -8.72 -18.04
CA HIS A 176 -1.10 -7.85 -19.16
C HIS A 176 -0.78 -6.39 -18.86
N ILE A 177 -0.62 -5.59 -19.91
CA ILE A 177 -0.04 -4.25 -19.84
C ILE A 177 -0.77 -3.32 -18.89
N ALA A 178 -2.09 -3.43 -18.75
CA ALA A 178 -2.83 -2.53 -17.85
C ALA A 178 -2.43 -2.74 -16.39
N LEU A 179 -2.27 -4.00 -15.96
CA LEU A 179 -1.75 -4.32 -14.62
C LEU A 179 -0.29 -3.91 -14.48
N LEU A 180 0.55 -4.17 -15.49
CA LEU A 180 1.96 -3.77 -15.46
C LEU A 180 2.12 -2.24 -15.35
N THR A 181 1.29 -1.47 -16.06
CA THR A 181 1.26 -0.01 -15.95
C THR A 181 0.86 0.42 -14.54
N ALA A 182 -0.19 -0.16 -13.96
CA ALA A 182 -0.63 0.17 -12.61
C ALA A 182 0.45 -0.14 -11.55
N ILE A 183 1.07 -1.32 -11.64
CA ILE A 183 2.21 -1.71 -10.79
C ILE A 183 3.36 -0.72 -10.98
N THR A 184 3.73 -0.40 -12.23
CA THR A 184 4.86 0.51 -12.52
C THR A 184 4.61 1.93 -11.99
N GLU A 185 3.38 2.43 -12.13
CA GLU A 185 2.99 3.75 -11.62
C GLU A 185 3.06 3.79 -10.10
N GLU A 186 2.51 2.77 -9.42
CA GLU A 186 2.57 2.65 -7.96
C GLU A 186 4.03 2.58 -7.47
N TRP A 187 4.86 1.73 -8.08
CA TRP A 187 6.28 1.67 -7.74
C TRP A 187 7.02 2.97 -8.06
N ARG A 188 6.71 3.64 -9.17
CA ARG A 188 7.28 4.95 -9.47
C ARG A 188 6.88 5.94 -8.37
N GLU A 189 5.66 5.91 -7.86
CA GLU A 189 5.28 6.77 -6.75
C GLU A 189 6.07 6.46 -5.48
N LEU A 190 6.28 5.17 -5.17
CA LEU A 190 7.11 4.74 -4.04
C LEU A 190 8.59 5.13 -4.21
N GLU A 191 9.16 4.96 -5.42
CA GLU A 191 10.58 5.22 -5.72
C GLU A 191 10.90 6.71 -5.94
N THR A 192 10.14 7.40 -6.79
CA THR A 192 10.46 8.76 -7.25
C THR A 192 10.19 9.80 -6.18
N SER A 193 9.27 9.52 -5.26
CA SER A 193 8.81 10.57 -4.38
C SER A 193 9.76 10.83 -3.21
N ARG A 194 10.55 9.85 -2.74
CA ARG A 194 10.96 9.81 -1.31
C ARG A 194 9.77 10.14 -0.37
N MET A 195 8.54 10.04 -0.89
CA MET A 195 7.29 10.24 -0.20
C MET A 195 6.77 8.83 -0.02
N PRO A 196 6.44 8.45 1.20
CA PRO A 196 5.96 7.11 1.48
C PRO A 196 4.54 6.95 0.88
N PRO A 197 3.90 5.77 0.99
CA PRO A 197 2.52 5.55 0.54
C PRO A 197 1.60 6.71 0.93
N SER A 198 0.43 6.87 0.27
CA SER A 198 -0.47 8.03 0.52
C SER A 198 -0.70 8.36 2.01
N ALA A 199 -0.56 7.35 2.89
CA ALA A 199 -0.45 7.41 4.35
C ALA A 199 0.53 8.48 4.93
N GLU A 200 1.64 8.80 4.26
CA GLU A 200 2.67 9.69 4.81
C GLU A 200 2.91 10.96 3.97
N TRP A 201 2.16 11.12 2.86
CA TRP A 201 2.26 12.29 1.99
C TRP A 201 2.08 13.62 2.73
N VAL A 202 1.16 13.68 3.69
CA VAL A 202 0.91 14.89 4.50
C VAL A 202 2.16 15.27 5.31
N ALA A 203 2.83 14.29 5.94
CA ALA A 203 4.06 14.54 6.67
C ALA A 203 5.16 15.07 5.74
N THR A 204 5.34 14.48 4.56
CA THR A 204 6.38 14.94 3.63
C THR A 204 6.10 16.35 3.10
N GLN A 205 4.85 16.68 2.74
CA GLN A 205 4.48 18.04 2.36
C GLN A 205 4.73 19.03 3.49
N LEU A 206 4.38 18.64 4.72
CA LEU A 206 4.64 19.45 5.90
C LEU A 206 6.14 19.71 6.10
N ALA A 207 7.00 18.71 5.91
CA ALA A 207 8.45 18.87 5.98
C ALA A 207 8.99 19.88 4.96
N VAL A 208 8.48 19.84 3.72
CA VAL A 208 8.87 20.79 2.65
C VAL A 208 8.44 22.21 3.00
N LEU A 209 7.19 22.40 3.45
CA LEU A 209 6.65 23.70 3.82
C LEU A 209 7.42 24.30 5.00
N LEU A 210 7.65 23.53 6.07
CA LEU A 210 8.41 23.98 7.24
C LEU A 210 9.88 24.26 6.88
N GLY A 211 10.51 23.42 6.06
CA GLY A 211 11.88 23.64 5.61
C GLY A 211 12.03 24.94 4.83
N LYS A 212 11.03 25.31 4.03
CA LYS A 212 11.00 26.60 3.32
C LYS A 212 10.79 27.77 4.28
N GLU A 213 9.81 27.67 5.18
CA GLU A 213 9.48 28.73 6.15
C GLU A 213 10.64 29.04 7.10
N LEU A 214 11.31 27.99 7.58
CA LEU A 214 12.32 28.10 8.61
C LEU A 214 13.75 28.20 8.05
N HIS A 215 13.95 28.17 6.73
CA HIS A 215 15.27 28.05 6.11
C HIS A 215 16.29 29.08 6.61
N THR A 216 15.87 30.34 6.81
CA THR A 216 16.77 31.41 7.26
C THR A 216 17.23 31.23 8.71
N ALA A 217 16.35 30.76 9.60
CA ALA A 217 16.65 30.63 11.03
C ALA A 217 17.17 29.23 11.40
N PHE A 218 16.73 28.20 10.67
CA PHE A 218 17.02 26.79 10.90
C PHE A 218 17.30 26.08 9.56
N PRO A 219 18.41 26.42 8.87
CA PRO A 219 18.73 25.90 7.53
C PRO A 219 18.85 24.37 7.49
N ASP A 220 19.27 23.76 8.60
CA ASP A 220 19.50 22.32 8.70
C ASP A 220 18.24 21.50 9.01
N TYR A 221 17.10 22.15 9.28
CA TYR A 221 15.86 21.47 9.70
C TYR A 221 15.48 20.30 8.78
N ARG A 222 15.42 20.56 7.47
CA ARG A 222 14.99 19.55 6.49
C ARG A 222 15.99 18.41 6.34
N ALA A 223 17.29 18.73 6.36
CA ALA A 223 18.35 17.74 6.24
C ALA A 223 18.42 16.83 7.47
N LEU A 224 18.24 17.41 8.66
CA LEU A 224 18.21 16.65 9.90
C LEU A 224 16.96 15.77 10.00
N LEU A 225 15.78 16.28 9.61
CA LEU A 225 14.56 15.48 9.57
C LEU A 225 14.70 14.27 8.62
N ALA A 226 15.24 14.48 7.42
CA ALA A 226 15.47 13.38 6.48
C ALA A 226 16.40 12.31 7.07
N ARG A 227 17.49 12.71 7.73
CA ARG A 227 18.41 11.79 8.43
C ARG A 227 17.74 11.04 9.59
N ALA A 228 16.85 11.71 10.33
CA ALA A 228 16.11 11.10 11.43
C ALA A 228 15.11 10.04 10.94
N VAL A 229 14.52 10.24 9.76
CA VAL A 229 13.68 9.24 9.09
C VAL A 229 14.53 8.06 8.60
N GLU A 230 15.68 8.34 7.97
CA GLU A 230 16.56 7.31 7.42
C GLU A 230 17.28 6.48 8.49
N ASN A 231 17.65 7.09 9.63
CA ASN A 231 18.47 6.49 10.68
C ASN A 231 17.86 6.76 12.08
N PRO A 232 16.67 6.21 12.39
CA PRO A 232 15.93 6.57 13.59
C PRO A 232 16.61 6.13 14.90
N THR A 233 17.53 5.17 14.86
CA THR A 233 18.25 4.66 16.05
C THR A 233 19.66 5.22 16.20
N ASP A 234 20.14 6.04 15.25
CA ASP A 234 21.49 6.62 15.32
C ASP A 234 21.57 7.65 16.46
N SER A 235 22.45 7.40 17.43
CA SER A 235 22.56 8.22 18.64
C SER A 235 23.01 9.65 18.38
N ALA A 236 23.84 9.89 17.35
CA ALA A 236 24.29 11.22 16.95
C ALA A 236 23.18 12.00 16.24
N VAL A 237 22.38 11.34 15.42
CA VAL A 237 21.16 11.92 14.82
C VAL A 237 20.17 12.25 15.93
N GLN A 238 19.88 11.31 16.84
CA GLN A 238 18.98 11.51 17.98
C GLN A 238 19.39 12.70 18.86
N ALA A 239 20.69 12.85 19.16
CA ALA A 239 21.20 13.98 19.93
C ALA A 239 20.98 15.33 19.21
N LYS A 240 21.20 15.38 17.89
CA LYS A 240 20.96 16.59 17.08
C LYS A 240 19.48 16.93 16.97
N VAL A 241 18.62 15.94 16.77
CA VAL A 241 17.17 16.12 16.73
C VAL A 241 16.69 16.68 18.07
N TYR A 242 17.15 16.11 19.19
CA TYR A 242 16.81 16.57 20.53
C TYR A 242 17.23 18.03 20.76
N ALA A 243 18.46 18.39 20.40
CA ALA A 243 18.95 19.76 20.52
C ALA A 243 18.11 20.74 19.69
N LEU A 244 17.81 20.40 18.43
CA LEU A 244 17.02 21.27 17.56
C LEU A 244 15.57 21.42 18.04
N VAL A 245 14.95 20.37 18.60
CA VAL A 245 13.63 20.46 19.23
C VAL A 245 13.64 21.49 20.37
N LEU A 246 14.65 21.46 21.25
CA LEU A 246 14.77 22.43 22.33
C LEU A 246 14.99 23.87 21.82
N GLU A 247 15.79 24.04 20.77
CA GLU A 247 16.00 25.36 20.15
C GLU A 247 14.72 25.92 19.53
N LEU A 248 13.95 25.11 18.81
CA LEU A 248 12.65 25.48 18.24
C LEU A 248 11.65 25.86 19.35
N LEU A 249 11.58 25.06 20.42
CA LEU A 249 10.72 25.34 21.57
C LEU A 249 11.12 26.64 22.28
N LYS A 250 12.43 26.88 22.43
CA LYS A 250 12.95 28.13 23.00
C LYS A 250 12.60 29.33 22.10
N ALA A 251 12.77 29.22 20.79
CA ALA A 251 12.41 30.28 19.85
C ALA A 251 10.90 30.57 19.87
N ALA A 252 10.07 29.54 19.99
CA ALA A 252 8.61 29.67 20.08
C ALA A 252 8.14 30.48 21.32
N LYS A 253 8.98 30.59 22.37
CA LYS A 253 8.68 31.43 23.56
C LYS A 253 8.69 32.92 23.25
N ALA A 254 9.24 33.38 22.13
CA ALA A 254 9.25 34.80 21.75
C ALA A 254 7.87 35.38 21.37
N HIS A 255 6.79 34.59 21.40
CA HIS A 255 5.40 35.01 21.16
C HIS A 255 5.18 35.83 19.86
N ASN A 256 5.88 35.46 18.78
CA ASN A 256 5.76 36.13 17.48
C ASN A 256 4.90 35.34 16.46
N ALA A 257 4.71 35.90 15.26
CA ALA A 257 3.90 35.30 14.21
C ALA A 257 4.42 33.93 13.71
N GLN A 258 5.70 33.61 13.91
CA GLN A 258 6.30 32.32 13.52
C GLN A 258 6.07 31.21 14.55
N ARG A 259 5.57 31.54 15.75
CA ARG A 259 5.35 30.58 16.83
C ARG A 259 4.63 29.29 16.39
N PRO A 260 3.49 29.30 15.67
CA PRO A 260 2.85 28.05 15.27
C PRO A 260 3.69 27.22 14.29
N ALA A 261 4.51 27.85 13.43
CA ALA A 261 5.44 27.14 12.55
C ALA A 261 6.56 26.46 13.35
N LEU A 262 7.14 27.18 14.32
CA LEU A 262 8.20 26.68 15.19
C LEU A 262 7.72 25.51 16.05
N LEU A 263 6.52 25.62 16.63
CA LEU A 263 5.91 24.53 17.39
C LEU A 263 5.62 23.32 16.51
N LEU A 264 5.17 23.52 15.27
CA LEU A 264 4.86 22.43 14.35
C LEU A 264 6.15 21.72 13.87
N ALA A 265 7.23 22.47 13.65
CA ALA A 265 8.55 21.91 13.37
C ALA A 265 9.11 21.11 14.56
N ALA A 266 8.95 21.62 15.78
CA ALA A 266 9.33 20.90 16.99
C ALA A 266 8.53 19.59 17.14
N ASP A 267 7.22 19.62 16.88
CA ASP A 267 6.36 18.44 16.93
C ASP A 267 6.81 17.36 15.94
N HIS A 268 7.07 17.77 14.70
CA HIS A 268 7.49 16.85 13.63
C HIS A 268 8.85 16.22 13.93
N LEU A 269 9.83 16.97 14.44
CA LEU A 269 11.10 16.37 14.85
C LEU A 269 10.94 15.49 16.10
N ALA A 270 10.10 15.89 17.05
CA ALA A 270 9.87 15.14 18.28
C ALA A 270 9.25 13.75 18.02
N SER A 271 8.47 13.56 16.94
CA SER A 271 7.97 12.24 16.56
C SER A 271 9.05 11.26 16.12
N HIS A 272 10.26 11.74 15.84
CA HIS A 272 11.42 10.90 15.54
C HIS A 272 12.36 10.73 16.74
N LEU A 273 12.03 11.30 17.90
CA LEU A 273 12.77 11.06 19.14
C LEU A 273 12.24 9.82 19.85
N GLY A 274 13.15 8.93 20.23
CA GLY A 274 12.79 7.73 20.98
C GLY A 274 13.98 6.90 21.43
N SER A 275 13.66 5.86 22.19
CA SER A 275 14.57 4.77 22.58
C SER A 275 13.86 3.44 22.30
N GLN A 276 14.63 2.44 21.87
CA GLN A 276 14.18 1.04 21.79
C GLN A 276 14.35 0.31 23.13
N ASP A 277 15.04 0.91 24.09
CA ASP A 277 15.11 0.46 25.46
C ASP A 277 14.08 1.23 26.30
N GLU A 278 13.08 0.51 26.83
CA GLU A 278 12.03 1.03 27.72
C GLU A 278 12.64 1.70 28.95
N ARG A 279 13.75 1.15 29.47
CA ARG A 279 14.35 1.53 30.76
C ARG A 279 15.60 2.40 30.62
N SER A 280 15.83 2.96 29.43
CA SER A 280 17.00 3.82 29.16
C SER A 280 17.03 5.04 30.09
N PRO A 281 18.03 5.15 31.00
CA PRO A 281 18.11 6.29 31.93
C PRO A 281 18.35 7.63 31.22
N GLU A 282 19.09 7.59 30.11
CA GLU A 282 19.35 8.76 29.26
C GLU A 282 18.06 9.28 28.64
N TRP A 283 17.29 8.38 28.02
CA TRP A 283 16.03 8.74 27.39
C TRP A 283 15.01 9.23 28.41
N ASP A 284 14.96 8.59 29.59
CA ASP A 284 14.15 9.04 30.71
C ASP A 284 14.48 10.47 31.14
N ALA A 285 15.75 10.84 31.17
CA ALA A 285 16.17 12.21 31.46
C ALA A 285 15.71 13.19 30.37
N ARG A 286 15.89 12.84 29.09
CA ARG A 286 15.43 13.66 27.94
C ARG A 286 13.92 13.86 27.95
N ARG A 287 13.13 12.81 28.17
CA ARG A 287 11.67 12.91 28.26
C ARG A 287 11.21 13.79 29.42
N ARG A 288 11.84 13.67 30.59
CA ARG A 288 11.53 14.54 31.74
C ARG A 288 11.79 16.00 31.43
N ALA A 289 12.87 16.32 30.72
CA ALA A 289 13.16 17.68 30.29
C ALA A 289 12.11 18.20 29.29
N LEU A 290 11.80 17.43 28.24
CA LEU A 290 10.82 17.82 27.22
C LEU A 290 9.39 17.94 27.75
N ARG A 291 9.05 17.21 28.83
CA ARG A 291 7.76 17.33 29.51
C ARG A 291 7.52 18.72 30.09
N ILE A 292 8.58 19.46 30.46
CA ILE A 292 8.45 20.84 30.95
C ILE A 292 7.88 21.75 29.86
N ASP A 293 8.24 21.51 28.59
CA ASP A 293 7.71 22.25 27.44
C ASP A 293 6.41 21.64 26.88
N GLY A 294 5.86 20.63 27.56
CA GLY A 294 4.56 20.05 27.29
C GLY A 294 4.55 18.88 26.32
N LEU A 295 5.68 18.20 26.09
CA LEU A 295 5.75 17.05 25.20
C LEU A 295 5.77 15.74 26.01
N THR A 296 4.97 14.75 25.59
CA THR A 296 4.79 13.48 26.29
C THR A 296 4.98 12.27 25.38
N TRP A 297 5.60 11.22 25.92
CA TRP A 297 5.78 9.94 25.24
C TRP A 297 5.19 8.80 26.05
N HIS A 298 4.61 7.83 25.36
CA HIS A 298 4.08 6.61 25.92
C HIS A 298 4.80 5.40 25.34
N TRP A 299 5.07 4.40 26.18
CA TRP A 299 5.68 3.17 25.71
C TRP A 299 4.66 2.35 24.90
N SER A 300 5.03 1.96 23.68
CA SER A 300 4.30 1.00 22.87
C SER A 300 4.88 -0.39 23.14
N GLN A 301 4.10 -1.25 23.79
CA GLN A 301 4.53 -2.62 24.08
C GLN A 301 4.82 -3.39 22.78
N LEU A 302 3.89 -3.33 21.83
CA LEU A 302 4.03 -4.01 20.53
C LEU A 302 5.11 -3.40 19.65
N GLY A 303 5.26 -2.07 19.69
CA GLY A 303 6.27 -1.37 18.91
C GLY A 303 7.67 -1.40 19.53
N ALA A 304 7.81 -1.97 20.75
CA ALA A 304 9.02 -1.94 21.57
C ALA A 304 9.75 -0.58 21.53
N SER A 305 8.98 0.51 21.60
CA SER A 305 9.50 1.86 21.41
C SER A 305 8.62 2.92 22.06
N TRP A 306 9.22 4.07 22.33
CA TRP A 306 8.51 5.24 22.86
C TRP A 306 7.81 6.02 21.74
N PHE A 307 6.50 6.17 21.87
CA PHE A 307 5.63 6.89 20.94
C PHE A 307 5.30 8.28 21.47
N TYR A 308 5.57 9.32 20.67
CA TYR A 308 5.25 10.72 21.01
C TYR A 308 3.75 10.99 20.85
N ALA A 309 3.12 11.61 21.85
CA ALA A 309 1.67 11.85 21.86
C ALA A 309 1.21 13.05 20.99
N HIS A 310 2.13 13.74 20.30
CA HIS A 310 1.84 14.91 19.46
C HIS A 310 1.10 16.05 20.20
N ASP A 311 1.50 16.32 21.45
CA ASP A 311 0.87 17.34 22.30
C ASP A 311 0.87 18.73 21.64
N LEU A 312 1.94 19.07 20.93
CA LEU A 312 2.06 20.37 20.28
C LEU A 312 1.07 20.53 19.12
N LEU A 313 0.72 19.47 18.37
CA LEU A 313 -0.33 19.56 17.34
C LEU A 313 -1.66 20.03 17.91
N TRP A 314 -2.11 19.41 19.01
CA TRP A 314 -3.34 19.79 19.69
C TRP A 314 -3.27 21.22 20.22
N ARG A 315 -2.12 21.61 20.76
CA ARG A 315 -1.89 22.99 21.22
C ARG A 315 -1.99 24.00 20.08
N ILE A 316 -1.30 23.75 18.96
CA ILE A 316 -1.31 24.65 17.80
C ILE A 316 -2.72 24.79 17.25
N TRP A 317 -3.44 23.68 17.09
CA TRP A 317 -4.82 23.72 16.60
C TRP A 317 -5.74 24.49 17.54
N LYS A 318 -5.59 24.33 18.85
CA LYS A 318 -6.38 25.05 19.86
C LYS A 318 -6.08 26.55 19.89
N GLU A 319 -4.80 26.93 19.86
CA GLU A 319 -4.35 28.32 20.04
C GLU A 319 -4.40 29.13 18.75
N TYR A 320 -4.12 28.51 17.59
CA TYR A 320 -3.99 29.21 16.31
C TYR A 320 -4.88 28.63 15.21
N PRO A 321 -6.16 28.27 15.47
CA PRO A 321 -6.97 27.50 14.54
C PRO A 321 -7.10 28.18 13.19
N ALA A 322 -7.16 29.51 13.13
CA ALA A 322 -7.34 30.28 11.88
C ALA A 322 -6.03 30.63 11.15
N SER A 323 -4.87 30.29 11.70
CA SER A 323 -3.59 30.57 11.04
C SER A 323 -3.27 29.51 9.99
N PRO A 324 -2.43 29.82 8.97
CA PRO A 324 -1.97 28.84 8.00
C PRO A 324 -1.37 27.58 8.66
N TRP A 325 -0.54 27.78 9.69
CA TRP A 325 0.11 26.67 10.42
C TRP A 325 -0.84 25.91 11.35
N GLY A 326 -1.89 26.57 11.86
CA GLY A 326 -3.00 25.93 12.56
C GLY A 326 -3.79 24.99 11.65
N GLU A 327 -4.07 25.41 10.42
CA GLU A 327 -4.69 24.54 9.41
C GLU A 327 -3.78 23.37 9.04
N ARG A 328 -2.46 23.56 8.95
CA ARG A 328 -1.51 22.45 8.75
C ARG A 328 -1.49 21.47 9.92
N ALA A 329 -1.53 21.96 11.15
CA ALA A 329 -1.66 21.10 12.33
C ALA A 329 -2.99 20.32 12.29
N PHE A 330 -4.09 20.95 11.88
CA PHE A 330 -5.38 20.27 11.69
C PHE A 330 -5.31 19.15 10.64
N VAL A 331 -4.71 19.40 9.48
CA VAL A 331 -4.54 18.36 8.45
C VAL A 331 -3.71 17.21 9.01
N ARG A 332 -2.62 17.48 9.75
CA ARG A 332 -1.83 16.42 10.38
C ARG A 332 -2.60 15.65 11.46
N LEU A 333 -3.47 16.31 12.22
CA LEU A 333 -4.34 15.61 13.18
C LEU A 333 -5.34 14.69 12.47
N LEU A 334 -5.94 15.11 11.36
CA LEU A 334 -6.80 14.23 10.54
C LEU A 334 -6.01 13.07 9.96
N ASP A 335 -4.80 13.34 9.49
CA ASP A 335 -3.88 12.36 8.92
C ASP A 335 -3.51 11.24 9.90
N LEU A 336 -3.44 11.58 11.19
CA LEU A 336 -3.22 10.65 12.31
C LEU A 336 -4.53 10.03 12.83
N GLY A 337 -5.64 10.10 12.08
CA GLY A 337 -6.91 9.51 12.51
C GLY A 337 -7.62 10.26 13.63
N TRP A 338 -7.20 11.49 13.93
CA TRP A 338 -7.66 12.30 15.08
C TRP A 338 -7.41 11.66 16.45
N ASP A 339 -6.53 10.67 16.51
CA ASP A 339 -6.08 10.02 17.72
C ASP A 339 -4.56 9.88 17.69
N THR A 340 -3.89 10.70 18.51
CA THR A 340 -2.43 10.70 18.63
C THR A 340 -1.96 9.85 19.81
N SER A 341 -2.83 9.00 20.36
CA SER A 341 -2.47 8.10 21.45
C SER A 341 -1.84 6.81 20.93
N VAL A 342 -0.98 6.20 21.76
CA VAL A 342 -0.44 4.86 21.48
C VAL A 342 -1.56 3.82 21.61
N GLY A 343 -1.65 2.93 20.61
CA GLY A 343 -2.54 1.78 20.65
C GLY A 343 -4.03 2.10 20.58
N CYS A 344 -4.42 3.03 19.70
CA CYS A 344 -5.82 3.28 19.35
C CYS A 344 -6.74 3.56 20.56
N ARG A 345 -6.32 4.34 21.56
CA ARG A 345 -7.09 4.48 22.82
C ARG A 345 -8.47 5.09 22.62
N LYS A 346 -8.70 5.84 21.54
CA LYS A 346 -10.03 6.36 21.19
C LYS A 346 -10.90 5.38 20.38
N GLY A 347 -10.43 4.15 20.20
CA GLY A 347 -11.10 3.08 19.47
C GLY A 347 -10.58 2.91 18.05
N SER A 348 -10.94 1.77 17.45
CA SER A 348 -10.50 1.38 16.10
C SER A 348 -11.13 2.19 14.98
N ASP A 349 -12.32 2.76 15.19
CA ASP A 349 -13.13 3.45 14.17
C ASP A 349 -12.71 4.93 13.96
N GLN A 350 -11.40 5.18 13.83
CA GLN A 350 -10.85 6.54 13.68
C GLN A 350 -11.43 7.29 12.47
N PHE A 351 -11.78 6.57 11.39
CA PHE A 351 -12.41 7.13 10.19
C PHE A 351 -13.67 7.96 10.49
N ARG A 352 -14.45 7.60 11.52
CA ARG A 352 -15.67 8.33 11.90
C ARG A 352 -15.34 9.73 12.40
N GLU A 353 -14.29 9.84 13.19
CA GLU A 353 -13.84 11.11 13.74
C GLU A 353 -13.17 11.99 12.69
N VAL A 354 -12.37 11.40 11.79
CA VAL A 354 -11.81 12.11 10.63
C VAL A 354 -12.92 12.68 9.74
N ILE A 355 -13.98 11.90 9.45
CA ILE A 355 -15.17 12.39 8.73
C ILE A 355 -15.78 13.57 9.45
N ARG A 356 -16.08 13.42 10.74
CA ARG A 356 -16.78 14.43 11.54
C ARG A 356 -16.01 15.76 11.58
N GLN A 357 -14.71 15.68 11.83
CA GLN A 357 -13.85 16.85 11.95
C GLN A 357 -13.58 17.50 10.59
N GLY A 358 -13.28 16.67 9.58
CA GLY A 358 -13.02 17.13 8.22
C GLY A 358 -14.22 17.81 7.57
N GLU A 359 -15.42 17.22 7.66
CA GLU A 359 -16.65 17.84 7.15
C GLU A 359 -16.96 19.16 7.87
N ALA A 360 -16.80 19.21 9.19
CA ALA A 360 -17.00 20.44 9.97
C ALA A 360 -16.01 21.54 9.58
N PHE A 361 -14.75 21.19 9.32
CA PHE A 361 -13.74 22.12 8.82
C PHE A 361 -14.10 22.66 7.44
N LEU A 362 -14.45 21.78 6.50
CA LEU A 362 -14.82 22.16 5.13
C LEU A 362 -16.06 23.07 5.09
N ALA A 363 -17.04 22.81 5.94
CA ALA A 363 -18.23 23.64 6.06
C ALA A 363 -17.92 25.05 6.58
N ARG A 364 -17.05 25.17 7.58
CA ARG A 364 -16.67 26.46 8.18
C ARG A 364 -15.65 27.22 7.35
N ARG A 365 -14.87 26.53 6.51
CA ARG A 365 -13.73 27.08 5.77
C ARG A 365 -13.68 26.61 4.31
N PRO A 366 -14.70 26.92 3.51
CA PRO A 366 -14.79 26.45 2.12
C PRO A 366 -13.64 26.95 1.22
N MET A 367 -12.98 28.05 1.61
CA MET A 367 -11.88 28.68 0.88
C MET A 367 -10.49 28.42 1.49
N SER A 368 -10.38 27.56 2.50
CA SER A 368 -9.08 27.22 3.11
C SER A 368 -8.13 26.66 2.03
N PRO A 369 -6.85 27.09 2.01
CA PRO A 369 -5.83 26.46 1.17
C PRO A 369 -5.65 24.96 1.44
N ALA A 370 -5.98 24.50 2.65
CA ALA A 370 -5.89 23.10 3.07
C ALA A 370 -7.06 22.22 2.59
N ARG A 371 -8.07 22.81 1.92
CA ARG A 371 -9.32 22.11 1.57
C ARG A 371 -9.11 20.84 0.73
N ALA A 372 -8.10 20.83 -0.16
CA ALA A 372 -7.83 19.67 -1.01
C ALA A 372 -7.33 18.49 -0.18
N GLU A 373 -6.42 18.74 0.78
CA GLU A 373 -5.88 17.73 1.69
C GLU A 373 -6.97 17.20 2.63
N VAL A 374 -7.78 18.10 3.20
CA VAL A 374 -8.90 17.70 4.07
C VAL A 374 -9.92 16.86 3.29
N LYS A 375 -10.29 17.26 2.07
CA LYS A 375 -11.18 16.46 1.22
C LYS A 375 -10.61 15.08 0.93
N PHE A 376 -9.31 14.99 0.63
CA PHE A 376 -8.67 13.71 0.35
C PHE A 376 -8.72 12.75 1.56
N LEU A 377 -8.40 13.24 2.77
CA LEU A 377 -8.47 12.42 3.99
C LEU A 377 -9.91 12.03 4.36
N VAL A 378 -10.88 12.93 4.15
CA VAL A 378 -12.31 12.63 4.33
C VAL A 378 -12.78 11.56 3.34
N ALA A 379 -12.36 11.65 2.07
CA ALA A 379 -12.69 10.64 1.06
C ALA A 379 -12.12 9.27 1.45
N GLN A 380 -10.86 9.21 1.88
CA GLN A 380 -10.23 7.97 2.37
C GLN A 380 -10.94 7.41 3.59
N SER A 381 -11.46 8.25 4.48
CA SER A 381 -12.22 7.81 5.65
C SER A 381 -13.57 7.19 5.28
N TYR A 382 -14.28 7.78 4.30
CA TYR A 382 -15.48 7.16 3.76
C TYR A 382 -15.19 5.86 3.00
N GLU A 383 -14.06 5.80 2.30
CA GLU A 383 -13.58 4.60 1.64
C GLU A 383 -13.22 3.49 2.65
N THR A 384 -12.61 3.83 3.79
CA THR A 384 -12.35 2.90 4.88
C THR A 384 -13.65 2.29 5.39
N TRP A 385 -14.68 3.10 5.65
CA TRP A 385 -16.00 2.58 6.06
C TRP A 385 -16.56 1.61 5.01
N TRP A 386 -16.56 2.00 3.73
CA TRP A 386 -17.01 1.11 2.66
C TRP A 386 -16.21 -0.20 2.62
N SER A 387 -14.88 -0.14 2.67
CA SER A 387 -14.03 -1.33 2.63
C SER A 387 -14.24 -2.26 3.82
N LEU A 388 -14.41 -1.72 5.03
CA LEU A 388 -14.73 -2.50 6.23
C LEU A 388 -16.09 -3.20 6.12
N SER A 389 -17.09 -2.59 5.49
CA SER A 389 -18.39 -3.24 5.22
C SER A 389 -18.27 -4.43 4.26
N GLN A 390 -17.19 -4.51 3.49
CA GLN A 390 -16.92 -5.59 2.55
C GLN A 390 -15.79 -6.51 3.04
N ALA A 391 -15.47 -6.45 4.33
CA ALA A 391 -14.47 -7.34 4.93
C ALA A 391 -14.84 -8.81 4.73
N SER A 392 -13.82 -9.66 4.57
CA SER A 392 -14.00 -11.11 4.58
C SER A 392 -14.55 -11.55 5.94
N ARG A 393 -15.31 -12.65 5.97
CA ARG A 393 -15.71 -13.26 7.25
C ARG A 393 -14.53 -13.86 8.02
N GLU A 394 -13.41 -14.04 7.34
CA GLU A 394 -12.15 -14.53 7.89
C GLU A 394 -11.25 -13.37 8.37
N ASP A 395 -11.66 -12.12 8.17
CA ASP A 395 -10.93 -10.97 8.70
C ASP A 395 -10.98 -11.00 10.24
N GLN A 396 -9.82 -11.11 10.86
CA GLN A 396 -9.68 -11.27 12.32
C GLN A 396 -9.98 -9.98 13.08
N TYR A 397 -9.94 -8.83 12.41
CA TYR A 397 -10.02 -7.52 13.05
C TYR A 397 -11.31 -6.77 12.72
N ALA A 398 -11.93 -7.04 11.57
CA ALA A 398 -13.15 -6.36 11.15
C ALA A 398 -14.31 -7.32 10.92
N ASP A 399 -15.37 -7.16 11.70
CA ASP A 399 -16.68 -7.76 11.41
C ASP A 399 -17.45 -6.87 10.40
N PRO A 400 -17.68 -7.33 9.16
CA PRO A 400 -18.37 -6.54 8.15
C PRO A 400 -19.80 -6.15 8.55
N ALA A 401 -20.46 -6.92 9.42
CA ALA A 401 -21.82 -6.62 9.87
C ALA A 401 -21.91 -5.28 10.61
N ARG A 402 -20.88 -4.93 11.38
CA ARG A 402 -20.80 -3.67 12.15
C ARG A 402 -20.73 -2.42 11.26
N TYR A 403 -20.40 -2.58 9.99
CA TYR A 403 -20.15 -1.47 9.07
C TYR A 403 -21.16 -1.38 7.93
N GLN A 404 -22.15 -2.29 7.83
CA GLN A 404 -23.14 -2.29 6.75
C GLN A 404 -24.02 -1.03 6.75
N ASP A 405 -24.49 -0.63 7.93
CA ASP A 405 -25.36 0.53 8.07
C ASP A 405 -24.62 1.78 7.56
N GLY A 406 -25.19 2.46 6.57
CA GLY A 406 -24.58 3.64 5.95
C GLY A 406 -23.44 3.37 4.96
N ALA A 407 -23.00 2.11 4.75
CA ALA A 407 -21.87 1.78 3.86
C ALA A 407 -22.08 2.28 2.42
N THR A 408 -23.27 2.10 1.86
CA THR A 408 -23.58 2.56 0.50
C THR A 408 -23.50 4.08 0.39
N THR A 409 -23.98 4.80 1.41
CA THR A 409 -23.87 6.26 1.49
C THR A 409 -22.41 6.69 1.65
N ALA A 410 -21.63 6.00 2.48
CA ALA A 410 -20.19 6.24 2.62
C ALA A 410 -19.47 6.09 1.27
N ARG A 411 -19.74 5.02 0.53
CA ARG A 411 -19.21 4.81 -0.83
C ARG A 411 -19.55 5.97 -1.78
N GLN A 412 -20.82 6.40 -1.80
CA GLN A 412 -21.26 7.51 -2.64
C GLN A 412 -20.56 8.82 -2.25
N LYS A 413 -20.40 9.09 -0.95
CA LYS A 413 -19.65 10.25 -0.45
C LYS A 413 -18.17 10.16 -0.82
N ALA A 414 -17.51 9.01 -0.67
CA ALA A 414 -16.13 8.83 -1.10
C ALA A 414 -15.97 9.18 -2.59
N ILE A 415 -16.83 8.64 -3.46
CA ILE A 415 -16.82 8.94 -4.91
C ILE A 415 -16.97 10.44 -5.17
N ALA A 416 -17.96 11.09 -4.54
CA ALA A 416 -18.20 12.52 -4.73
C ALA A 416 -16.99 13.36 -4.30
N VAL A 417 -16.45 13.08 -3.11
CA VAL A 417 -15.31 13.84 -2.56
C VAL A 417 -14.03 13.57 -3.35
N TYR A 418 -13.78 12.36 -3.83
CA TYR A 418 -12.65 12.09 -4.73
C TYR A 418 -12.75 12.83 -6.07
N LYS A 419 -13.95 12.93 -6.65
CA LYS A 419 -14.16 13.75 -7.85
C LYS A 419 -13.84 15.22 -7.59
N ASP A 420 -14.22 15.75 -6.44
CA ASP A 420 -13.85 17.10 -6.03
C ASP A 420 -12.32 17.26 -5.87
N VAL A 421 -11.63 16.27 -5.30
CA VAL A 421 -10.16 16.26 -5.18
C VAL A 421 -9.52 16.34 -6.57
N LEU A 422 -9.99 15.54 -7.53
CA LEU A 422 -9.49 15.57 -8.91
C LEU A 422 -9.69 16.94 -9.58
N GLY A 423 -10.76 17.66 -9.23
CA GLY A 423 -10.99 19.03 -9.71
C GLY A 423 -10.11 20.09 -9.03
N LEU A 424 -9.70 19.87 -7.79
CA LEU A 424 -8.88 20.81 -7.01
C LEU A 424 -7.38 20.65 -7.23
N VAL A 425 -6.90 19.40 -7.32
CA VAL A 425 -5.48 19.07 -7.43
C VAL A 425 -5.29 18.07 -8.56
N PRO A 426 -5.37 18.46 -9.84
CA PRO A 426 -5.48 17.52 -10.97
C PRO A 426 -4.25 16.62 -11.19
N THR A 427 -3.15 16.82 -10.45
CA THR A 427 -1.94 16.00 -10.51
C THR A 427 -1.39 15.74 -9.10
N GLY A 428 -0.47 14.78 -8.99
CA GLY A 428 0.16 14.40 -7.72
C GLY A 428 -0.55 13.25 -6.99
N PRO A 429 0.01 12.80 -5.84
CA PRO A 429 -0.39 11.55 -5.20
C PRO A 429 -1.89 11.44 -4.85
N PRO A 430 -2.57 12.48 -4.32
CA PRO A 430 -4.01 12.41 -4.07
C PRO A 430 -4.84 12.09 -5.32
N SER A 431 -4.44 12.63 -6.47
CA SER A 431 -5.16 12.45 -7.72
C SER A 431 -4.83 11.15 -8.44
N THR A 432 -3.59 10.66 -8.34
CA THR A 432 -3.27 9.31 -8.81
C THR A 432 -4.07 8.28 -8.03
N TYR A 433 -4.06 8.39 -6.69
CA TYR A 433 -4.84 7.52 -5.82
C TYR A 433 -6.34 7.58 -6.17
N ALA A 434 -6.92 8.78 -6.24
CA ALA A 434 -8.34 8.97 -6.57
C ALA A 434 -8.71 8.36 -7.94
N ARG A 435 -7.87 8.53 -8.98
CA ARG A 435 -8.11 7.92 -10.30
C ARG A 435 -8.09 6.40 -10.27
N ARG A 436 -7.22 5.81 -9.45
CA ARG A 436 -7.14 4.36 -9.28
C ARG A 436 -8.39 3.79 -8.59
N VAL A 437 -8.84 4.41 -7.51
CA VAL A 437 -9.92 3.86 -6.68
C VAL A 437 -11.34 4.15 -7.20
N LEU A 438 -11.54 5.28 -7.90
CA LEU A 438 -12.87 5.69 -8.37
C LEU A 438 -13.59 4.65 -9.24
N PRO A 439 -12.96 4.01 -10.24
CA PRO A 439 -13.57 2.92 -11.00
C PRO A 439 -14.09 1.77 -10.12
N ARG A 440 -13.30 1.36 -9.13
CA ARG A 440 -13.65 0.27 -8.20
C ARG A 440 -14.86 0.64 -7.34
N LEU A 441 -14.82 1.83 -6.74
CA LEU A 441 -15.92 2.35 -5.93
C LEU A 441 -17.20 2.50 -6.76
N GLY A 442 -17.09 2.98 -8.01
CA GLY A 442 -18.21 3.10 -8.94
C GLY A 442 -18.90 1.78 -9.24
N LEU A 443 -18.14 0.69 -9.31
CA LEU A 443 -18.64 -0.68 -9.52
C LEU A 443 -18.97 -1.43 -8.22
N GLY A 444 -18.90 -0.76 -7.07
CA GLY A 444 -19.20 -1.36 -5.77
C GLY A 444 -18.20 -2.44 -5.33
N PHE A 445 -16.93 -2.31 -5.70
CA PHE A 445 -15.85 -3.13 -5.15
C PHE A 445 -15.19 -2.41 -3.97
N PRO A 446 -14.71 -3.14 -2.95
CA PRO A 446 -13.82 -2.57 -1.96
C PRO A 446 -12.42 -2.35 -2.53
N THR A 447 -11.66 -1.52 -1.84
CA THR A 447 -10.30 -1.11 -2.21
C THR A 447 -9.25 -1.58 -1.19
N ASN A 448 -9.69 -2.39 -0.21
CA ASN A 448 -8.89 -2.79 0.94
C ASN A 448 -8.37 -1.63 1.81
N GLN A 449 -8.88 -0.42 1.60
CA GLN A 449 -8.43 0.76 2.34
C GLN A 449 -8.76 0.65 3.84
N ARG A 450 -7.72 0.70 4.68
CA ARG A 450 -7.80 0.60 6.15
C ARG A 450 -7.08 1.74 6.89
N ARG A 451 -6.64 2.80 6.20
CA ARG A 451 -5.83 3.91 6.76
C ARG A 451 -6.33 4.43 8.11
N PHE A 452 -7.65 4.58 8.26
CA PHE A 452 -8.26 5.11 9.48
C PHE A 452 -9.03 4.04 10.27
N PHE A 453 -8.62 2.79 10.14
CA PHE A 453 -9.04 1.66 10.96
C PHE A 453 -7.85 1.17 11.77
N CYS A 454 -7.88 1.41 13.08
CA CYS A 454 -6.73 1.20 13.95
C CYS A 454 -6.84 -0.15 14.67
N VAL A 455 -5.81 -0.98 14.51
CA VAL A 455 -5.66 -2.27 15.19
C VAL A 455 -4.39 -2.20 16.02
N TYR A 456 -4.47 -2.64 17.28
CA TYR A 456 -3.33 -2.75 18.19
C TYR A 456 -3.39 -4.13 18.84
N ASP A 457 -2.78 -5.11 18.16
CA ASP A 457 -2.72 -6.52 18.55
C ASP A 457 -1.29 -7.04 18.44
#